data_AF-A0A800A1D7-F1
#
_entry.id   AF-A0A800A1D7-F1
#
_cell.length_a   1.000
_cell.length_b   1.000
_cell.length_c   1.000
_cell.angle_alpha   90.00
_cell.angle_beta   90.00
_cell.angle_gamma   90.00
#
_symmetry.space_group_name_H-M   'P 1'
#
loop_
_entity.id
_entity.type
_entity.pdbx_description
1 polymer ?
#
loop_
_entity_poly.entity_id
_entity_poly.type
_entity_poly.pdbx_seq_one_letter_code
_entity_poly.pdbx_strand_id
1 'polypeptide(L)'
;MKRMVMAFYYPWYRTPQVSGSWGHWRTEVEDLGKAAEERGIPMEVLESMGVFQKGEGDFSKLDEDGLPVANVKNHPTIGLYDSSDPLVIRGHLKLAEDSGIDAFIISWWGRGDFSDEVTAKMFDEAVGLNVKLTVYYETVPSRREEEAVADLLY
;
A
#
# COMPACT_ATOMS: atom_id res chain seq x y z
N MET A 1 15.21 -16.90 -26.78
CA MET A 1 14.33 -16.83 -25.59
C MET A 1 13.87 -15.39 -25.42
N LYS A 2 12.56 -15.15 -25.16
CA LYS A 2 12.05 -13.81 -24.83
C LYS A 2 12.49 -13.47 -23.40
N ARG A 3 13.01 -12.26 -23.19
CA ARG A 3 13.31 -11.73 -21.84
C ARG A 3 12.00 -11.29 -21.19
N MET A 4 11.83 -11.55 -19.90
CA MET A 4 10.71 -11.03 -19.11
C MET A 4 11.13 -9.76 -18.37
N VAL A 5 10.29 -8.74 -18.42
CA VAL A 5 10.42 -7.52 -17.61
C VAL A 5 9.39 -7.60 -16.49
N MET A 6 9.84 -7.49 -15.24
CA MET A 6 8.99 -7.56 -14.06
C MET A 6 9.17 -6.31 -13.22
N ALA A 7 8.11 -5.87 -12.54
CA ALA A 7 8.15 -4.71 -11.65
C ALA A 7 7.58 -5.05 -10.27
N PHE A 8 8.20 -4.53 -9.21
CA PHE A 8 7.63 -4.60 -7.86
C PHE A 8 6.38 -3.73 -7.76
N TYR A 9 5.36 -4.25 -7.09
CA TYR A 9 4.08 -3.60 -6.89
C TYR A 9 3.71 -3.61 -5.41
N TYR A 10 3.27 -2.46 -4.88
CA TYR A 10 2.95 -2.27 -3.47
C TYR A 10 1.45 -1.97 -3.29
N PRO A 11 0.64 -2.95 -2.85
CA PRO A 11 -0.82 -2.85 -2.78
C PRO A 11 -1.33 -2.27 -1.45
N TRP A 12 -0.62 -1.31 -0.84
CA TRP A 12 -0.86 -0.92 0.57
C TRP A 12 -1.47 0.46 0.79
N TYR A 13 -1.68 1.24 -0.28
CA TYR A 13 -2.23 2.59 -0.19
C TYR A 13 -3.73 2.55 0.08
N ARG A 14 -4.22 3.36 1.02
CA ARG A 14 -5.62 3.36 1.46
C ARG A 14 -6.19 4.76 1.59
N THR A 15 -7.47 4.91 1.26
CA THR A 15 -8.24 6.14 1.42
C THR A 15 -9.50 5.89 2.28
N PRO A 16 -9.99 6.89 3.02
CA PRO A 16 -11.21 6.76 3.82
C PRO A 16 -12.45 6.39 3.02
N GLN A 17 -12.52 6.78 1.74
CA GLN A 17 -13.68 6.55 0.89
C GLN A 17 -13.85 5.08 0.51
N VAL A 18 -12.75 4.32 0.41
CA VAL A 18 -12.77 2.92 -0.03
C VAL A 18 -12.43 1.99 1.13
N SER A 19 -11.31 2.24 1.82
CA SER A 19 -10.81 1.40 2.93
C SER A 19 -11.20 1.91 4.33
N GLY A 20 -11.97 2.98 4.44
CA GLY A 20 -12.43 3.54 5.73
C GLY A 20 -11.35 4.29 6.54
N SER A 21 -10.09 4.23 6.13
CA SER A 21 -8.97 4.94 6.75
C SER A 21 -7.88 5.30 5.74
N TRP A 22 -7.04 6.27 6.09
CA TRP A 22 -5.81 6.53 5.34
C TRP A 22 -4.78 5.45 5.65
N GLY A 23 -3.97 5.08 4.65
CA GLY A 23 -2.85 4.17 4.83
C GLY A 23 -1.76 4.43 3.80
N HIS A 24 -0.51 4.45 4.26
CA HIS A 24 0.71 4.74 3.48
C HIS A 24 0.77 6.11 2.78
N TRP A 25 -0.31 6.89 2.76
CA TRP A 25 -0.31 8.30 2.34
C TRP A 25 0.00 9.28 3.47
N ARG A 26 -0.29 8.90 4.72
CA ARG A 26 0.02 9.69 5.92
C ARG A 26 1.32 9.24 6.54
N THR A 27 1.93 10.12 7.33
CA THR A 27 2.92 9.68 8.30
C THR A 27 2.23 8.94 9.44
N GLU A 28 2.86 7.87 9.91
CA GLU A 28 2.41 7.10 11.08
C GLU A 28 2.18 8.00 12.31
N VAL A 29 2.87 9.13 12.35
CA VAL A 29 2.84 10.16 13.38
C VAL A 29 1.45 10.83 13.50
N GLU A 30 0.78 11.15 12.40
CA GLU A 30 -0.58 11.72 12.46
C GLU A 30 -1.61 10.71 12.98
N ASP A 31 -1.50 9.45 12.55
CA ASP A 31 -2.43 8.39 12.95
C ASP A 31 -2.24 8.01 14.43
N LEU A 32 -0.99 8.01 14.92
CA LEU A 32 -0.67 7.86 16.34
C LEU A 32 -1.12 9.05 17.19
N GLY A 33 -1.04 10.28 16.66
CA GLY A 33 -1.53 11.49 17.32
C GLY A 33 -3.03 11.45 17.57
N LYS A 34 -3.83 11.07 16.56
CA LYS A 34 -5.28 10.87 16.74
C LYS A 34 -5.63 9.74 17.70
N ALA A 35 -4.96 8.59 17.56
CA ALA A 35 -5.19 7.46 18.47
C ALA A 35 -4.81 7.80 19.92
N ALA A 36 -3.79 8.63 20.13
CA ALA A 36 -3.41 9.15 21.44
C ALA A 36 -4.44 10.13 22.00
N GLU A 37 -4.94 11.06 21.20
CA GLU A 37 -6.00 11.99 21.60
C GLU A 37 -7.28 11.24 22.05
N GLU A 38 -7.73 10.26 21.25
CA GLU A 38 -8.88 9.40 21.60
C GLU A 38 -8.68 8.62 22.91
N ARG A 39 -7.43 8.31 23.24
CA ARG A 39 -7.04 7.58 24.46
C ARG A 39 -6.63 8.49 25.61
N GLY A 40 -6.71 9.82 25.43
CA GLY A 40 -6.30 10.80 26.42
C GLY A 40 -4.80 10.77 26.74
N ILE A 41 -3.95 10.33 25.82
CA ILE A 41 -2.49 10.30 25.98
C ILE A 41 -1.93 11.67 25.59
N PRO A 42 -1.23 12.39 26.50
CA PRO A 42 -0.66 13.70 26.20
C PRO A 42 0.40 13.64 25.11
N MET A 43 0.44 14.68 24.28
CA MET A 43 1.33 14.75 23.12
C MET A 43 2.82 14.67 23.49
N GLU A 44 3.16 15.28 24.63
CA GLU A 44 4.49 15.28 25.25
C GLU A 44 5.02 13.86 25.51
N VAL A 45 4.15 12.90 25.81
CA VAL A 45 4.53 11.50 26.04
C VAL A 45 4.99 10.86 24.74
N LEU A 46 4.26 11.06 23.65
CA LEU A 46 4.64 10.46 22.38
C LEU A 46 5.89 11.14 21.78
N GLU A 47 6.03 12.46 21.94
CA GLU A 47 7.24 13.19 21.59
C GLU A 47 8.47 12.65 22.33
N SER A 48 8.32 12.36 23.64
CA SER A 48 9.40 11.81 24.47
C SER A 48 9.84 10.38 24.08
N MET A 49 8.96 9.62 23.42
CA MET A 49 9.26 8.27 22.92
C MET A 49 10.04 8.28 21.60
N GLY A 50 10.38 9.45 21.05
CA GLY A 50 11.09 9.56 19.76
C GLY A 50 10.26 9.13 18.55
N VAL A 51 8.95 8.97 18.73
CA VAL A 51 7.98 8.60 17.68
C VAL A 51 7.74 9.77 16.72
N PHE A 52 8.02 11.00 17.16
CA PHE A 52 7.81 12.23 16.40
C PHE A 52 9.15 12.72 15.86
N GLN A 53 9.45 12.42 14.59
CA GLN A 53 10.43 13.21 13.84
C GLN A 53 9.70 14.24 12.99
N LYS A 54 10.19 15.49 13.07
CA LYS A 54 9.61 16.66 12.42
C LYS A 54 9.79 16.57 10.91
N GLY A 55 8.72 16.24 10.20
CA GLY A 55 8.61 16.31 8.75
C GLY A 55 7.80 15.15 8.19
N GLU A 56 7.01 15.45 7.15
CA GLU A 56 6.28 14.52 6.28
C GLU A 56 4.82 14.23 6.70
N GLY A 57 3.86 14.42 5.78
CA GLY A 57 2.41 14.31 5.97
C GLY A 57 1.75 15.43 6.81
N ASP A 58 1.01 16.36 6.19
CA ASP A 58 0.09 17.29 6.88
C ASP A 58 -1.22 17.43 6.09
N PHE A 59 -2.21 16.59 6.42
CA PHE A 59 -3.47 16.55 5.67
C PHE A 59 -4.39 17.74 5.99
N SER A 60 -4.02 18.63 6.91
CA SER A 60 -4.69 19.92 7.11
C SER A 60 -4.26 20.98 6.09
N LYS A 61 -3.18 20.72 5.36
CA LYS A 61 -2.64 21.60 4.33
C LYS A 61 -2.76 20.96 2.95
N LEU A 62 -2.72 21.83 1.95
CA LEU A 62 -2.60 21.44 0.55
C LEU A 62 -1.19 21.78 0.04
N ASP A 63 -0.69 20.96 -0.87
CA ASP A 63 0.53 21.23 -1.61
C ASP A 63 0.28 22.21 -2.79
N GLU A 64 1.29 22.40 -3.64
CA GLU A 64 1.19 23.30 -4.80
C GLU A 64 0.18 22.84 -5.86
N ASP A 65 -0.14 21.55 -5.89
CA ASP A 65 -1.12 20.95 -6.81
C ASP A 65 -2.54 20.91 -6.20
N GLY A 66 -2.71 21.41 -4.97
CA GLY A 66 -4.00 21.41 -4.27
C GLY A 66 -4.38 20.05 -3.67
N LEU A 67 -3.44 19.11 -3.56
CA LEU A 67 -3.62 17.81 -2.92
C LEU A 67 -3.21 17.89 -1.44
N PRO A 68 -3.79 17.04 -0.55
CA PRO A 68 -3.30 16.95 0.82
C PRO A 68 -1.80 16.69 0.85
N VAL A 69 -1.06 17.37 1.72
CA VAL A 69 0.39 17.15 1.85
C VAL A 69 0.63 15.73 2.37
N ALA A 70 0.90 14.80 1.45
CA ALA A 70 1.11 13.39 1.74
C ALA A 70 2.56 13.08 2.11
N ASN A 71 2.80 11.90 2.68
CA ASN A 71 4.14 11.37 2.95
C ASN A 71 4.82 10.85 1.68
N VAL A 72 4.87 11.69 0.64
CA VAL A 72 5.50 11.39 -0.64
C VAL A 72 6.18 12.63 -1.19
N LYS A 73 7.28 12.44 -1.92
CA LYS A 73 7.92 13.52 -2.66
C LYS A 73 7.23 13.82 -3.99
N ASN A 74 6.57 12.82 -4.57
CA ASN A 74 5.93 12.90 -5.87
C ASN A 74 4.49 12.40 -5.76
N HIS A 75 3.55 13.15 -6.33
CA HIS A 75 2.13 12.79 -6.32
C HIS A 75 1.77 11.94 -7.54
N PRO A 76 0.95 10.89 -7.36
CA PRO A 76 0.36 10.19 -8.50
C PRO A 76 -0.55 11.12 -9.30
N THR A 77 -0.51 11.02 -10.63
CA THR A 77 -1.37 11.83 -11.52
C THR A 77 -2.87 11.62 -11.29
N ILE A 78 -3.26 10.46 -10.75
CA ILE A 78 -4.64 10.12 -10.41
C ILE A 78 -5.04 10.57 -8.99
N GLY A 79 -4.18 11.31 -8.30
CA GLY A 79 -4.34 11.69 -6.89
C GLY A 79 -4.01 10.55 -5.92
N LEU A 80 -4.26 10.80 -4.63
CA LEU A 80 -4.11 9.78 -3.58
C LEU A 80 -5.19 8.71 -3.77
N TYR A 81 -4.76 7.51 -4.14
CA TYR A 81 -5.65 6.41 -4.52
C TYR A 81 -5.75 5.32 -3.46
N ASP A 82 -6.76 4.46 -3.57
CA ASP A 82 -6.87 3.24 -2.78
C ASP A 82 -6.42 2.03 -3.60
N SER A 83 -5.56 1.20 -3.04
CA SER A 83 -5.03 0.02 -3.73
C SER A 83 -6.09 -1.07 -3.89
N SER A 84 -7.16 -1.04 -3.11
CA SER A 84 -8.27 -1.99 -3.18
C SER A 84 -9.39 -1.57 -4.13
N ASP A 85 -9.29 -0.38 -4.74
CA ASP A 85 -10.25 0.10 -5.74
C ASP A 85 -10.03 -0.64 -7.08
N PRO A 86 -11.03 -1.39 -7.59
CA PRO A 86 -10.92 -2.12 -8.84
C PRO A 86 -10.52 -1.26 -10.04
N LEU A 87 -10.95 0.01 -10.11
CA LEU A 87 -10.60 0.90 -11.22
C LEU A 87 -9.13 1.32 -11.18
N VAL A 88 -8.58 1.52 -9.97
CA VAL A 88 -7.16 1.81 -9.77
C VAL A 88 -6.32 0.58 -10.14
N ILE A 89 -6.71 -0.60 -9.66
CA ILE A 89 -6.05 -1.87 -9.98
C ILE A 89 -6.03 -2.09 -11.50
N ARG A 90 -7.19 -2.07 -12.15
CA ARG A 90 -7.32 -2.28 -13.60
C ARG A 90 -6.51 -1.24 -14.38
N GLY A 91 -6.51 0.01 -13.92
CA GLY A 91 -5.68 1.09 -14.47
C GLY A 91 -4.19 0.74 -14.43
N HIS A 92 -3.64 0.38 -13.26
CA HIS A 92 -2.23 0.03 -13.12
C HIS A 92 -1.83 -1.20 -13.95
N LEU A 93 -2.68 -2.23 -13.99
CA LEU A 93 -2.45 -3.42 -14.83
C LEU A 93 -2.39 -3.06 -16.31
N LYS A 94 -3.27 -2.15 -16.76
CA LYS A 94 -3.27 -1.65 -18.14
C LYS A 94 -2.03 -0.79 -18.44
N LEU A 95 -1.63 0.09 -17.52
CA LEU A 95 -0.38 0.85 -17.66
C LEU A 95 0.83 -0.08 -17.81
N ALA A 96 0.87 -1.18 -17.05
CA ALA A 96 1.94 -2.16 -17.13
C ALA A 96 1.96 -2.88 -18.50
N GLU A 97 0.80 -3.33 -18.98
CA GLU A 97 0.67 -3.94 -20.31
C GLU A 97 1.10 -2.98 -21.42
N ASP A 98 0.59 -1.74 -21.39
CA ASP A 98 0.88 -0.72 -22.40
C ASP A 98 2.36 -0.28 -22.35
N SER A 99 3.02 -0.42 -21.19
CA SER A 99 4.46 -0.14 -21.00
C SER A 99 5.38 -1.33 -21.29
N GLY A 100 4.82 -2.50 -21.64
CA GLY A 100 5.59 -3.71 -21.91
C GLY A 100 6.16 -4.42 -20.68
N ILE A 101 5.60 -4.17 -19.49
CA ILE A 101 5.89 -4.95 -18.28
C ILE A 101 5.16 -6.29 -18.41
N ASP A 102 5.88 -7.40 -18.32
CA ASP A 102 5.31 -8.74 -18.46
C ASP A 102 4.66 -9.23 -17.15
N ALA A 103 5.12 -8.76 -15.99
CA ALA A 103 4.56 -9.17 -14.71
C ALA A 103 4.74 -8.15 -13.57
N PHE A 104 3.81 -8.17 -12.61
CA PHE A 104 4.02 -7.59 -11.29
C PHE A 104 4.46 -8.63 -10.26
N ILE A 105 5.39 -8.20 -9.40
CA ILE A 105 5.82 -8.89 -8.18
C ILE A 105 5.21 -8.14 -7.01
N ILE A 106 4.11 -8.68 -6.46
CA ILE A 106 3.23 -7.99 -5.51
C ILE A 106 3.74 -8.20 -4.09
N SER A 107 4.08 -7.14 -3.37
CA SER A 107 4.37 -7.18 -1.93
C SER A 107 3.19 -7.81 -1.19
N TRP A 108 3.41 -8.96 -0.55
CA TRP A 108 2.40 -9.75 0.15
C TRP A 108 2.89 -10.11 1.56
N TRP A 109 2.09 -9.75 2.56
CA TRP A 109 2.47 -9.79 3.99
C TRP A 109 1.90 -10.96 4.78
N GLY A 110 1.17 -11.87 4.13
CA GLY A 110 0.53 -13.00 4.81
C GLY A 110 -0.99 -12.97 4.69
N ARG A 111 -1.61 -14.07 5.10
CA ARG A 111 -3.07 -14.24 5.01
C ARG A 111 -3.83 -13.24 5.85
N GLY A 112 -4.93 -12.73 5.28
CA GLY A 112 -5.81 -11.79 5.97
C GLY A 112 -5.23 -10.39 6.18
N ASP A 113 -4.01 -10.14 5.69
CA ASP A 113 -3.48 -8.79 5.56
C ASP A 113 -4.20 -8.03 4.44
N PHE A 114 -4.15 -6.70 4.45
CA PHE A 114 -4.70 -5.88 3.38
C PHE A 114 -4.09 -6.22 2.00
N SER A 115 -2.79 -6.50 1.96
CA SER A 115 -2.11 -6.93 0.73
C SER A 115 -2.65 -8.25 0.19
N ASP A 116 -3.17 -9.13 1.05
CA ASP A 116 -3.79 -10.39 0.65
C ASP A 116 -5.11 -10.15 -0.09
N GLU A 117 -5.98 -9.33 0.50
CA GLU A 117 -7.26 -8.95 -0.10
C GLU A 117 -7.06 -8.27 -1.46
N VAL A 118 -6.13 -7.30 -1.53
CA VAL A 118 -5.85 -6.60 -2.77
C VAL A 118 -5.24 -7.53 -3.81
N THR A 119 -4.34 -8.43 -3.42
CA THR A 119 -3.74 -9.41 -4.35
C THR A 119 -4.82 -10.29 -4.99
N ALA A 120 -5.80 -10.76 -4.22
CA ALA A 120 -6.93 -11.51 -4.77
C ALA A 120 -7.71 -10.70 -5.82
N LYS A 121 -8.04 -9.45 -5.50
CA LYS A 121 -8.70 -8.53 -6.45
C LYS A 121 -7.86 -8.28 -7.70
N MET A 122 -6.53 -8.19 -7.58
CA MET A 122 -5.65 -8.04 -8.73
C MET A 122 -5.72 -9.23 -9.69
N PHE A 123 -5.88 -10.46 -9.19
CA PHE A 123 -6.07 -11.63 -10.06
C PHE A 123 -7.39 -11.54 -10.84
N ASP A 124 -8.47 -11.11 -10.20
CA ASP A 124 -9.77 -10.89 -10.86
C ASP A 124 -9.66 -9.79 -11.92
N GLU A 125 -9.06 -8.66 -11.57
CA GLU A 125 -8.87 -7.51 -12.46
C GLU A 125 -7.80 -7.74 -13.54
N ALA A 126 -6.99 -8.81 -13.47
CA ALA A 126 -6.07 -9.17 -14.53
C ALA A 126 -6.74 -9.98 -15.66
N VAL A 127 -7.98 -10.44 -15.49
CA VAL A 127 -8.69 -11.22 -16.50
C VAL A 127 -8.79 -10.45 -17.83
N GLY A 128 -8.29 -11.05 -18.90
CA GLY A 128 -8.26 -10.46 -20.23
C GLY A 128 -7.10 -9.52 -20.52
N LEU A 129 -6.14 -9.37 -19.59
CA LEU A 129 -4.88 -8.66 -19.79
C LEU A 129 -3.72 -9.65 -19.96
N ASN A 130 -2.63 -9.22 -20.58
CA ASN A 130 -1.43 -10.05 -20.77
C ASN A 130 -0.45 -10.00 -19.59
N VAL A 131 -0.66 -9.09 -18.64
CA VAL A 131 0.18 -8.95 -17.46
C VAL A 131 0.01 -10.16 -16.54
N LYS A 132 1.13 -10.69 -16.05
CA LYS A 132 1.15 -11.80 -15.09
C LYS A 132 1.35 -11.28 -13.68
N LEU A 133 0.92 -12.05 -12.69
CA LEU A 133 1.06 -11.69 -11.28
C LEU A 133 1.79 -12.79 -10.53
N THR A 134 2.63 -12.37 -9.57
CA THR A 134 3.25 -13.25 -8.59
C THR A 134 3.41 -12.49 -7.28
N VAL A 135 3.52 -13.21 -6.16
CA VAL A 135 3.73 -12.60 -4.84
C VAL A 135 5.22 -12.49 -4.51
N TYR A 136 5.58 -11.38 -3.88
CA TYR A 136 6.79 -11.19 -3.10
C TYR A 136 6.41 -11.34 -1.63
N TYR A 137 6.70 -12.51 -1.06
CA TYR A 137 6.40 -12.80 0.34
C TYR A 137 7.38 -12.06 1.25
N GLU A 138 6.91 -10.98 1.88
CA GLU A 138 7.75 -10.01 2.58
C GLU A 138 8.39 -10.58 3.85
N THR A 139 7.64 -11.34 4.65
CA THR A 139 8.14 -11.90 5.91
C THR A 139 7.40 -13.18 6.29
N VAL A 140 8.18 -14.21 6.63
CA VAL A 140 7.66 -15.45 7.22
C VAL A 140 7.31 -15.22 8.70
N PRO A 141 6.07 -15.52 9.15
CA PRO A 141 5.70 -15.47 10.55
C PRO A 141 6.69 -16.28 11.39
N SER A 142 7.13 -15.69 12.51
CA SER A 142 8.10 -16.26 13.46
C SER A 142 9.41 -16.80 12.84
N ARG A 143 9.66 -16.56 11.54
CA ARG A 143 10.71 -17.17 10.72
C ARG A 143 10.71 -18.70 10.73
N ARG A 144 9.52 -19.33 10.76
CA ARG A 144 9.35 -20.80 10.75
C ARG A 144 8.88 -21.31 9.39
N GLU A 145 9.52 -22.37 8.89
CA GLU A 145 9.20 -22.96 7.58
C GLU A 145 7.76 -23.46 7.52
N GLU A 146 7.25 -24.06 8.60
CA GLU A 146 5.88 -24.57 8.64
C GLU A 146 4.85 -23.45 8.51
N GLU A 147 5.15 -22.25 9.02
CA GLU A 147 4.28 -21.08 8.88
C GLU A 147 4.31 -20.53 7.44
N ALA A 148 5.48 -20.52 6.78
CA ALA A 148 5.58 -20.15 5.37
C ALA A 148 4.78 -21.11 4.47
N VAL A 149 4.94 -22.42 4.68
CA VAL A 149 4.17 -23.44 3.96
C VAL A 149 2.68 -23.30 4.28
N ALA A 150 2.37 -23.11 5.56
CA ALA A 150 1.01 -22.92 6.00
C ALA A 150 0.38 -21.68 5.39
N ASP A 151 1.12 -20.62 5.02
CA ASP A 151 0.65 -19.41 4.34
C ASP A 151 0.43 -19.61 2.83
N LEU A 152 1.33 -20.33 2.15
CA LEU A 152 1.27 -20.50 0.68
C LEU A 152 0.26 -21.55 0.19
N LEU A 153 -0.29 -22.40 1.08
CA LEU A 153 -1.16 -23.53 0.73
C LEU A 153 -2.68 -23.34 0.95
N TYR A 154 -3.21 -22.12 0.99
CA TYR A 154 -4.66 -21.86 1.20
C TYR A 154 -5.37 -21.66 -0.11
#